data_AF-A0A849G4I5-F1
#
_entry.id   AF-A0A849G4I5-F1
#
_cell.length_a   1.000
_cell.length_b   1.000
_cell.length_c   1.000
_cell.angle_alpha   90.00
_cell.angle_beta   90.00
_cell.angle_gamma   90.00
#
_symmetry.space_group_name_H-M   'P 1'
#
loop_
_entity.id
_entity.type
_entity.pdbx_description
1 polymer ?
#
loop_
_entity_poly.entity_id
_entity_poly.type
_entity_poly.pdbx_seq_one_letter_code
_entity_poly.pdbx_strand_id
1 'polypeptide(L)'
;MPVKGADPRTRRAAWHRLTGVWIAPFLIASALGSAVFFANAVGWKVWMPEPDAVAQRADPVPAGFDGAVLDRIVVGCRERLPAFRDIVVLMPGSPADPVRVEGVDSTVWAPLGGIVCIGDPATGQVTQMMPHSSGNAMQVIKTVATAIHYGTWSGWLSLILWLVFGLGSVFLALTGAQVYASRIARPDGSGAVAEPQGTWALVIRGLGIFKWAYVLLALGICAMIAYRAFA
;
A
#
# COMPACT_ATOMS: atom_id res chain seq x y z
N MET A 1 -0.47 -31.27 9.31
CA MET A 1 0.80 -31.28 8.54
C MET A 1 0.59 -32.03 7.22
N PRO A 2 1.31 -31.72 6.14
CA PRO A 2 1.25 -32.51 4.90
C PRO A 2 1.61 -33.97 5.20
N VAL A 3 0.78 -34.92 4.76
CA VAL A 3 1.02 -36.35 4.97
C VAL A 3 2.22 -36.78 4.10
N LYS A 4 3.22 -37.44 4.70
CA LYS A 4 4.35 -38.01 3.94
C LYS A 4 3.80 -39.02 2.91
N GLY A 5 4.20 -38.89 1.65
CA GLY A 5 3.72 -39.73 0.55
C GLY A 5 2.42 -39.27 -0.11
N ALA A 6 1.81 -38.15 0.33
CA ALA A 6 0.63 -37.60 -0.33
C ALA A 6 0.92 -37.15 -1.77
N ASP A 7 -0.07 -37.33 -2.64
CA ASP A 7 0.01 -36.86 -4.02
C ASP A 7 0.19 -35.32 -4.08
N PRO A 8 0.74 -34.79 -5.18
CA PRO A 8 1.04 -33.37 -5.30
C PRO A 8 -0.17 -32.44 -5.11
N ARG A 9 -1.39 -32.86 -5.47
CA ARG A 9 -2.61 -32.07 -5.31
C ARG A 9 -3.00 -31.99 -3.85
N THR A 10 -3.00 -33.11 -3.13
CA THR A 10 -3.27 -33.15 -1.69
C THR A 10 -2.27 -32.32 -0.91
N ARG A 11 -0.97 -32.40 -1.27
CA ARG A 11 0.09 -31.59 -0.65
C ARG A 11 -0.12 -30.09 -0.87
N ARG A 12 -0.45 -29.66 -2.10
CA ARG A 12 -0.75 -28.23 -2.39
C ARG A 12 -1.96 -27.73 -1.61
N ALA A 13 -3.05 -28.51 -1.57
CA ALA A 13 -4.23 -28.13 -0.81
C ALA A 13 -3.96 -28.04 0.70
N ALA A 14 -3.12 -28.92 1.25
CA ALA A 14 -2.70 -28.86 2.64
C ALA A 14 -1.87 -27.61 2.94
N TRP A 15 -0.88 -27.28 2.10
CA TRP A 15 -0.09 -26.07 2.24
C TRP A 15 -0.94 -24.80 2.09
N HIS A 16 -1.83 -24.74 1.10
CA HIS A 16 -2.77 -23.62 0.91
C HIS A 16 -3.59 -23.36 2.19
N ARG A 17 -4.22 -24.40 2.76
CA ARG A 17 -5.02 -24.27 3.98
C ARG A 17 -4.17 -23.83 5.17
N LEU A 18 -2.99 -24.43 5.34
CA LEU A 18 -2.09 -24.08 6.44
C LEU A 18 -1.66 -22.61 6.34
N THR A 19 -1.18 -22.18 5.17
CA THR A 19 -0.80 -20.79 4.92
C THR A 19 -1.98 -19.84 5.13
N GLY A 20 -3.17 -20.21 4.64
CA GLY A 20 -4.39 -19.41 4.80
C GLY A 20 -4.75 -19.15 6.27
N VAL A 21 -4.67 -20.16 7.14
CA VAL A 21 -4.96 -20.01 8.58
C VAL A 21 -3.96 -19.06 9.25
N TRP A 22 -2.67 -19.19 8.95
CA TRP A 22 -1.63 -18.36 9.57
C TRP A 22 -1.62 -16.92 9.06
N ILE A 23 -2.03 -16.69 7.82
CA ILE A 23 -2.01 -15.36 7.19
C ILE A 23 -3.37 -14.65 7.28
N ALA A 24 -4.45 -15.37 7.63
CA ALA A 24 -5.78 -14.78 7.78
C ALA A 24 -5.82 -13.57 8.72
N PRO A 25 -5.20 -13.56 9.92
CA PRO A 25 -5.18 -12.36 10.77
C PRO A 25 -4.53 -11.16 10.07
N PHE A 26 -3.43 -11.38 9.35
CA PHE A 26 -2.77 -10.35 8.55
C PHE A 26 -3.67 -9.82 7.42
N LEU A 27 -4.36 -10.71 6.70
CA LEU A 27 -5.29 -10.31 5.63
C LEU A 27 -6.46 -9.50 6.17
N ILE A 28 -7.02 -9.91 7.31
CA ILE A 28 -8.11 -9.19 7.97
C ILE A 28 -7.63 -7.80 8.41
N ALA A 29 -6.48 -7.71 9.09
CA ALA A 29 -5.91 -6.44 9.52
C ALA A 29 -5.62 -5.51 8.32
N SER A 30 -5.03 -6.04 7.26
CA SER A 30 -4.74 -5.30 6.03
C SER A 30 -6.01 -4.85 5.30
N ALA A 31 -7.06 -5.68 5.27
CA ALA A 31 -8.35 -5.35 4.69
C ALA A 31 -9.06 -4.23 5.47
N LEU A 32 -9.03 -4.28 6.80
CA LEU A 32 -9.58 -3.22 7.65
C LEU A 32 -8.83 -1.90 7.44
N GLY A 33 -7.49 -1.94 7.40
CA GLY A 33 -6.70 -0.76 7.05
C GLY A 33 -7.05 -0.21 5.66
N SER A 34 -7.20 -1.10 4.67
CA SER A 34 -7.57 -0.75 3.30
C SER A 34 -8.97 -0.13 3.22
N ALA A 35 -9.92 -0.56 4.05
CA ALA A 35 -11.27 -0.02 4.08
C ALA A 35 -11.29 1.47 4.46
N VAL A 36 -10.38 1.91 5.34
CA VAL A 36 -10.22 3.34 5.68
C VAL A 36 -9.77 4.15 4.46
N PHE A 37 -8.80 3.64 3.70
CA PHE A 37 -8.33 4.29 2.46
C PHE A 37 -9.39 4.28 1.36
N PHE A 38 -10.12 3.17 1.22
CA PHE A 38 -11.22 3.07 0.28
C PHE A 38 -12.34 4.07 0.62
N ALA A 39 -12.72 4.18 1.90
CA ALA A 39 -13.69 5.16 2.37
C ALA A 39 -13.25 6.59 2.01
N ASN A 40 -11.98 6.93 2.23
CA ASN A 40 -11.43 8.22 1.82
C ASN A 40 -11.48 8.43 0.29
N ALA A 41 -11.14 7.40 -0.48
CA ALA A 41 -11.14 7.45 -1.95
C ALA A 41 -12.54 7.66 -2.55
N VAL A 42 -13.59 7.15 -1.89
CA VAL A 42 -15.00 7.38 -2.31
C VAL A 42 -15.60 8.66 -1.73
N GLY A 43 -14.77 9.55 -1.16
CA GLY A 43 -15.18 10.87 -0.70
C GLY A 43 -15.61 10.95 0.77
N TRP A 44 -15.45 9.87 1.54
CA TRP A 44 -15.75 9.90 2.97
C TRP A 44 -14.58 10.51 3.76
N LYS A 45 -14.50 11.84 3.75
CA LYS A 45 -13.40 12.65 4.30
C LYS A 45 -13.43 12.83 5.83
N VAL A 46 -13.74 11.80 6.61
CA VAL A 46 -13.87 11.94 8.09
C VAL A 46 -12.53 11.75 8.82
N TRP A 47 -11.49 11.30 8.11
CA TRP A 47 -10.28 10.72 8.72
C TRP A 47 -9.09 11.68 8.86
N MET A 48 -9.12 12.85 8.21
CA MET A 48 -8.12 13.91 8.36
C MET A 48 -8.80 15.28 8.27
N PRO A 49 -8.40 16.24 9.12
CA PRO A 49 -8.67 17.65 8.84
C PRO A 49 -8.14 17.99 7.46
N GLU A 50 -8.94 18.67 6.65
CA GLU A 50 -8.44 19.20 5.40
C GLU A 50 -7.31 20.19 5.71
N PRO A 51 -6.19 20.11 4.97
CA PRO A 51 -5.17 21.13 5.10
C PRO A 51 -5.76 22.48 4.72
N ASP A 52 -5.28 23.54 5.36
CA ASP A 52 -5.67 24.90 5.03
C ASP A 52 -5.41 25.13 3.54
N ALA A 53 -6.42 25.66 2.84
CA ALA A 53 -6.31 25.94 1.43
C ALA A 53 -5.16 26.94 1.21
N VAL A 54 -4.20 26.57 0.38
CA VAL A 54 -3.20 27.51 -0.13
C VAL A 54 -3.82 28.30 -1.28
N ALA A 55 -3.31 29.51 -1.52
CA ALA A 55 -3.78 30.34 -2.62
C ALA A 55 -3.72 29.56 -3.95
N GLN A 56 -4.77 29.67 -4.76
CA GLN A 56 -4.83 29.01 -6.06
C GLN A 56 -3.74 29.56 -6.98
N ARG A 57 -2.93 28.66 -7.53
CA ARG A 57 -1.84 29.00 -8.46
C ARG A 57 -2.21 28.65 -9.90
N ALA A 58 -1.38 29.09 -10.85
CA ALA A 58 -1.50 28.69 -12.25
C ALA A 58 -1.06 27.23 -12.44
N ASP A 59 0.07 26.85 -11.82
CA ASP A 59 0.65 25.52 -11.89
C ASP A 59 0.75 24.87 -10.50
N PRO A 60 0.72 23.52 -10.39
CA PRO A 60 0.92 22.80 -9.13
C PRO A 60 2.21 23.21 -8.42
N VAL A 61 3.29 23.28 -9.20
CA VAL A 61 4.60 23.74 -8.78
C VAL A 61 4.81 25.15 -9.36
N PRO A 62 4.80 26.21 -8.53
CA PRO A 62 4.91 27.58 -9.03
C PRO A 62 6.28 27.87 -9.64
N ALA A 63 6.32 28.88 -10.52
CA ALA A 63 7.57 29.44 -11.01
C ALA A 63 8.43 29.93 -9.84
N GLY A 64 9.69 29.49 -9.81
CA GLY A 64 10.61 29.78 -8.71
C GLY A 64 10.55 28.80 -7.54
N PHE A 65 9.73 27.74 -7.60
CA PHE A 65 9.85 26.62 -6.68
C PHE A 65 11.15 25.85 -6.97
N ASP A 66 12.05 25.82 -5.99
CA ASP A 66 13.32 25.12 -6.07
C ASP A 66 13.63 24.38 -4.76
N GLY A 67 14.82 23.78 -4.69
CA GLY A 67 15.28 23.09 -3.48
C GLY A 67 15.35 24.02 -2.26
N ALA A 68 15.66 25.31 -2.44
CA ALA A 68 15.74 26.26 -1.33
C ALA A 68 14.36 26.60 -0.76
N VAL A 69 13.31 26.66 -1.59
CA VAL A 69 11.92 26.78 -1.12
C VAL A 69 11.54 25.56 -0.28
N LEU A 70 11.85 24.36 -0.78
CA LEU A 70 11.56 23.13 -0.04
C LEU A 70 12.32 23.06 1.29
N ASP A 71 13.60 23.44 1.30
CA ASP A 71 14.42 23.49 2.51
C ASP A 71 13.82 24.45 3.55
N ARG A 72 13.33 25.62 3.13
CA ARG A 72 12.64 26.55 4.05
C ARG A 72 11.40 25.93 4.69
N ILE A 73 10.60 25.18 3.92
CA ILE A 73 9.43 24.49 4.45
C ILE A 73 9.88 23.43 5.47
N VAL A 74 10.84 22.57 5.11
CA VAL A 74 11.33 21.50 5.98
C VAL A 74 11.96 22.05 7.27
N VAL A 75 12.76 23.11 7.17
CA VAL A 75 13.34 23.81 8.33
C VAL A 75 12.22 24.40 9.19
N GLY A 76 11.26 25.10 8.59
CA GLY A 76 10.12 25.67 9.31
C GLY A 76 9.24 24.62 10.01
N CYS A 77 9.17 23.40 9.48
CA CYS A 77 8.50 22.28 10.14
C CYS A 77 9.30 21.79 11.37
N ARG A 78 10.63 21.64 11.22
CA ARG A 78 11.52 21.20 12.31
C ARG A 78 11.63 22.22 13.44
N GLU A 79 11.60 23.51 13.13
CA GLU A 79 11.59 24.58 14.15
C GLU A 79 10.34 24.51 15.02
N ARG A 80 9.18 24.18 14.43
CA ARG A 80 7.92 24.03 15.15
C ARG A 80 7.79 22.70 15.89
N LEU A 81 8.49 21.66 15.44
CA LEU A 81 8.50 20.34 16.07
C LEU A 81 9.93 19.75 16.05
N PRO A 82 10.75 20.00 17.07
CA PRO A 82 12.15 19.57 17.10
C PRO A 82 12.36 18.06 17.01
N ALA A 83 11.35 17.27 17.40
CA ALA A 83 11.35 15.81 17.35
C ALA A 83 10.98 15.23 15.97
N PHE A 84 10.73 16.08 14.96
CA PHE A 84 10.28 15.70 13.63
C PHE A 84 11.41 15.08 12.79
N ARG A 85 11.30 13.78 12.54
CA ARG A 85 12.29 12.97 11.79
C ARG A 85 11.59 12.10 10.73
N ASP A 86 12.40 11.39 9.94
CA ASP A 86 11.96 10.43 8.90
C ASP A 86 10.96 11.05 7.93
N ILE A 87 11.41 12.10 7.25
CA ILE A 87 10.54 13.00 6.50
C ILE A 87 10.25 12.46 5.10
N VAL A 88 8.96 12.38 4.76
CA VAL A 88 8.47 12.22 3.39
C VAL A 88 7.85 13.53 2.94
N VAL A 89 8.32 14.04 1.80
CA VAL A 89 7.76 15.22 1.16
C VAL A 89 6.82 14.77 0.05
N LEU A 90 5.56 15.18 0.13
CA LEU A 90 4.60 15.05 -0.94
C LEU A 90 4.49 16.38 -1.67
N MET A 91 4.90 16.36 -2.93
CA MET A 91 4.80 17.49 -3.85
C MET A 91 3.34 17.78 -4.20
N PRO A 92 2.99 19.05 -4.47
CA PRO A 92 1.64 19.43 -4.88
C PRO A 92 1.25 18.76 -6.20
N GLY A 93 0.10 18.08 -6.22
CA GLY A 93 -0.43 17.43 -7.42
C GLY A 93 -1.33 18.35 -8.25
N SER A 94 -1.92 19.36 -7.60
CA SER A 94 -2.78 20.38 -8.20
C SER A 94 -2.34 21.80 -7.81
N PRO A 95 -2.76 22.85 -8.55
CA PRO A 95 -2.44 24.25 -8.23
C PRO A 95 -3.01 24.75 -6.89
N ALA A 96 -3.93 24.02 -6.27
CA ALA A 96 -4.48 24.32 -4.95
C ALA A 96 -3.88 23.43 -3.85
N ASP A 97 -3.01 22.47 -4.20
CA ASP A 97 -2.42 21.56 -3.22
C ASP A 97 -1.23 22.24 -2.51
N PRO A 98 -1.08 22.09 -1.20
CA PRO A 98 0.15 22.49 -0.54
C PRO A 98 1.28 21.47 -0.75
N VAL A 99 2.50 21.84 -0.38
CA VAL A 99 3.55 20.86 -0.07
C VAL A 99 3.21 20.24 1.28
N ARG A 100 3.11 18.90 1.34
CA ARG A 100 2.91 18.19 2.60
C ARG A 100 4.21 17.56 3.03
N VAL A 101 4.60 17.82 4.25
CA VAL A 101 5.77 17.23 4.88
C VAL A 101 5.26 16.31 5.98
N GLU A 102 5.36 15.01 5.73
CA GLU A 102 4.95 13.96 6.65
C GLU A 102 6.17 13.42 7.39
N GLY A 103 6.02 13.11 8.67
CA GLY A 103 7.13 12.59 9.46
C GLY A 103 6.65 11.93 10.74
N VAL A 104 7.62 11.60 11.60
CA VAL A 104 7.37 11.00 12.90
C VAL A 104 7.88 11.92 14.01
N ASP A 105 7.22 11.89 15.15
CA ASP A 105 7.71 12.48 16.40
C ASP A 105 8.35 11.38 17.24
N SER A 106 9.60 11.59 17.65
CA SER A 106 10.34 10.61 18.46
C SER A 106 9.85 10.47 19.90
N THR A 107 9.00 11.39 20.39
CA THR A 107 8.53 11.44 21.78
C THR A 107 7.22 10.70 22.01
N VAL A 108 6.46 10.43 20.96
CA VAL A 108 5.19 9.69 21.00
C VAL A 108 5.20 8.57 19.96
N TRP A 109 4.41 7.52 20.17
CA TRP A 109 4.23 6.51 19.12
C TRP A 109 3.44 7.13 17.97
N ALA A 110 4.16 7.65 16.97
CA ALA A 110 3.61 8.20 15.74
C ALA A 110 4.23 7.45 14.55
N PRO A 111 3.49 6.54 13.90
CA PRO A 111 3.93 5.95 12.64
C PRO A 111 4.04 7.03 11.57
N LEU A 112 4.80 6.76 10.51
CA LEU A 112 4.99 7.68 9.38
C LEU A 112 3.64 8.17 8.84
N GLY A 113 3.48 9.49 8.67
CA GLY A 113 2.22 10.13 8.27
C GLY A 113 1.28 10.48 9.44
N GLY A 114 1.69 10.21 10.69
CA GLY A 114 0.96 10.61 11.90
C GLY A 114 1.10 12.09 12.26
N ILE A 115 2.09 12.78 11.68
CA ILE A 115 2.27 14.23 11.79
C ILE A 115 2.43 14.81 10.41
N VAL A 116 1.69 15.89 10.15
CA VAL A 116 1.69 16.58 8.87
C VAL A 116 1.98 18.04 9.08
N CYS A 117 3.00 18.54 8.38
CA CYS A 117 3.28 19.95 8.24
C CYS A 117 2.91 20.38 6.82
N ILE A 118 2.23 21.52 6.70
CA ILE A 118 1.72 22.05 5.44
C ILE A 118 2.52 23.29 5.09
N GLY A 119 3.17 23.27 3.93
CA GLY A 119 3.93 24.39 3.38
C GLY A 119 3.28 24.96 2.13
N ASP A 120 3.26 26.27 2.01
CA ASP A 120 2.89 26.95 0.78
C ASP A 120 4.09 26.93 -0.20
N PRO A 121 3.96 26.27 -1.37
CA PRO A 121 5.04 26.22 -2.35
C PRO A 121 5.38 27.58 -2.98
N ALA A 122 4.50 28.58 -2.93
CA ALA A 122 4.82 29.91 -3.47
C ALA A 122 5.75 30.69 -2.54
N THR A 123 5.52 30.60 -1.23
CA THR A 123 6.24 31.42 -0.25
C THR A 123 7.32 30.64 0.50
N GLY A 124 7.24 29.32 0.52
CA GLY A 124 8.07 28.46 1.37
C GLY A 124 7.73 28.54 2.85
N GLN A 125 6.59 29.16 3.21
CA GLN A 125 6.14 29.29 4.59
C GLN A 125 5.30 28.08 5.01
N VAL A 126 5.49 27.64 6.26
CA VAL A 126 4.61 26.67 6.89
C VAL A 126 3.33 27.37 7.34
N THR A 127 2.21 26.96 6.75
CA THR A 127 0.88 27.54 7.01
C THR A 127 0.15 26.82 8.13
N GLN A 128 0.37 25.50 8.26
CA GLN A 128 -0.33 24.67 9.23
C GLN A 128 0.57 23.55 9.75
N MET A 129 0.37 23.18 11.02
CA MET A 129 0.97 22.01 11.63
C MET A 129 -0.11 21.17 12.29
N MET A 130 -0.07 19.87 12.04
CA MET A 130 -1.02 18.88 12.55
C MET A 130 -0.24 17.85 13.38
N PRO A 131 0.06 18.16 14.66
CA PRO A 131 0.74 17.23 15.54
C PRO A 131 -0.20 16.10 15.95
N HIS A 132 0.36 14.93 16.26
CA HIS A 132 -0.41 13.74 16.64
C HIS A 132 -1.32 14.00 17.85
N SER A 133 -0.88 14.84 18.79
CA SER A 133 -1.62 15.21 20.01
C SER A 133 -2.85 16.10 19.78
N SER A 134 -2.97 16.71 18.59
CA SER A 134 -4.12 17.58 18.23
C SER A 134 -5.30 16.82 17.62
N GLY A 135 -5.20 15.49 17.51
CA GLY A 135 -6.12 14.70 16.71
C GLY A 135 -7.42 14.31 17.40
N ASN A 136 -8.54 14.54 16.70
CA ASN A 136 -9.81 13.86 16.95
C ASN A 136 -9.60 12.32 16.89
N ALA A 137 -10.41 11.53 17.62
CA ALA A 137 -10.37 10.06 17.63
C ALA A 137 -10.24 9.43 16.22
N MET A 138 -10.82 10.09 15.21
CA MET A 138 -10.74 9.63 13.83
C MET A 138 -9.33 9.69 13.21
N GLN A 139 -8.52 10.67 13.60
CA GLN A 139 -7.12 10.77 13.16
C GLN A 139 -6.26 9.66 13.77
N VAL A 140 -6.54 9.27 15.03
CA VAL A 140 -5.88 8.14 15.67
C VAL A 140 -6.22 6.85 14.92
N ILE A 141 -7.49 6.62 14.58
CA ILE A 141 -7.92 5.47 13.78
C ILE A 141 -7.19 5.46 12.44
N LYS A 142 -7.12 6.59 11.74
CA LYS A 142 -6.39 6.70 10.46
C LYS A 142 -4.90 6.37 10.63
N THR A 143 -4.28 6.88 11.69
CA THR A 143 -2.86 6.67 11.99
C THR A 143 -2.57 5.19 12.22
N VAL A 144 -3.40 4.52 13.04
CA VAL A 144 -3.31 3.07 13.29
C VAL A 144 -3.59 2.29 12.00
N ALA A 145 -4.63 2.65 11.25
CA ALA A 145 -4.97 2.02 9.98
C ALA A 145 -3.84 2.14 8.96
N THR A 146 -3.16 3.29 8.90
CA THR A 146 -1.99 3.53 8.06
C THR A 146 -0.83 2.62 8.46
N ALA A 147 -0.53 2.56 9.75
CA ALA A 147 0.55 1.71 10.27
C ALA A 147 0.30 0.23 10.02
N ILE A 148 -0.95 -0.23 10.20
CA ILE A 148 -1.36 -1.60 9.90
C ILE A 148 -1.34 -1.84 8.39
N HIS A 149 -1.91 -0.96 7.58
CA HIS A 149 -1.99 -1.15 6.13
C HIS A 149 -0.59 -1.29 5.51
N TYR A 150 0.36 -0.43 5.90
CA TYR A 150 1.73 -0.43 5.37
C TYR A 150 2.73 -1.26 6.18
N GLY A 151 2.35 -1.76 7.37
CA GLY A 151 3.27 -2.49 8.24
C GLY A 151 4.39 -1.64 8.83
N THR A 152 4.13 -0.36 9.16
CA THR A 152 5.14 0.62 9.61
C THR A 152 5.14 0.87 11.13
N TRP A 153 4.57 -0.05 11.92
CA TRP A 153 4.37 0.14 13.37
C TRP A 153 5.54 -0.26 14.26
N SER A 154 6.50 -1.08 13.78
CA SER A 154 7.66 -1.55 14.56
C SER A 154 8.99 -1.47 13.79
N GLY A 155 9.06 -0.62 12.77
CA GLY A 155 10.24 -0.48 11.91
C GLY A 155 10.53 -1.76 11.11
N TRP A 156 11.77 -2.22 11.11
CA TRP A 156 12.19 -3.37 10.28
C TRP A 156 11.45 -4.66 10.57
N LEU A 157 11.09 -4.92 11.83
CA LEU A 157 10.38 -6.14 12.20
C LEU A 157 9.01 -6.21 11.52
N SER A 158 8.23 -5.12 11.58
CA SER A 158 6.91 -5.09 10.96
C SER A 158 7.01 -5.16 9.43
N LEU A 159 8.02 -4.54 8.83
CA LEU A 159 8.27 -4.64 7.38
C LEU A 159 8.61 -6.07 6.94
N ILE A 160 9.44 -6.79 7.69
CA ILE A 160 9.78 -8.19 7.39
C ILE A 160 8.55 -9.08 7.51
N LEU A 161 7.75 -8.90 8.58
CA LEU A 161 6.50 -9.65 8.75
C LEU A 161 5.52 -9.36 7.61
N TRP A 162 5.36 -8.09 7.21
CA TRP A 162 4.50 -7.70 6.08
C TRP A 162 5.00 -8.26 4.76
N LEU A 163 6.31 -8.31 4.53
CA LEU A 163 6.90 -8.95 3.35
C LEU A 163 6.59 -10.45 3.33
N VAL A 164 6.83 -11.17 4.43
CA VAL A 164 6.60 -12.62 4.52
C VAL A 164 5.11 -12.94 4.33
N PHE A 165 4.23 -12.23 5.01
CA PHE A 165 2.79 -12.45 4.87
C PHE A 165 2.25 -11.98 3.52
N GLY A 166 2.83 -10.93 2.93
CA GLY A 166 2.54 -10.50 1.56
C GLY A 166 2.91 -11.58 0.55
N LEU A 167 4.12 -12.14 0.63
CA LEU A 167 4.54 -13.27 -0.21
C LEU A 167 3.65 -14.50 0.01
N GLY A 168 3.26 -14.76 1.26
CA GLY A 168 2.33 -15.83 1.57
C GLY A 168 0.92 -15.59 1.02
N SER A 169 0.49 -14.34 0.87
CA SER A 169 -0.77 -13.97 0.21
C SER A 169 -0.71 -14.23 -1.31
N VAL A 170 0.42 -13.93 -1.95
CA VAL A 170 0.68 -14.32 -3.35
C VAL A 170 0.64 -15.84 -3.49
N PHE A 171 1.31 -16.57 -2.60
CA PHE A 171 1.25 -18.03 -2.56
C PHE A 171 -0.19 -18.53 -2.40
N LEU A 172 -0.98 -17.92 -1.52
CA LEU A 172 -2.37 -18.30 -1.28
C LEU A 172 -3.24 -18.10 -2.53
N ALA A 173 -3.09 -16.96 -3.22
CA ALA A 173 -3.80 -16.67 -4.46
C ALA A 173 -3.46 -17.68 -5.58
N LEU A 174 -2.17 -17.92 -5.79
CA LEU A 174 -1.69 -18.87 -6.80
C LEU A 174 -2.13 -20.31 -6.50
N THR A 175 -1.94 -20.77 -5.26
CA THR A 175 -2.34 -22.12 -4.86
C THR A 175 -3.85 -22.30 -4.82
N GLY A 176 -4.61 -21.25 -4.49
CA GLY A 176 -6.08 -21.26 -4.56
C GLY A 176 -6.57 -21.50 -5.98
N ALA A 177 -6.01 -20.78 -6.96
CA ALA A 177 -6.29 -20.97 -8.37
C ALA A 177 -5.94 -22.39 -8.84
N GLN A 178 -4.79 -22.92 -8.43
CA GLN A 178 -4.38 -24.29 -8.77
C GLN A 178 -5.30 -25.36 -8.14
N VAL A 179 -5.68 -25.19 -6.87
CA VAL A 179 -6.60 -26.10 -6.18
C VAL A 179 -7.95 -26.08 -6.87
N TYR A 180 -8.46 -24.91 -7.22
CA TYR A 180 -9.71 -24.77 -7.98
C TYR A 180 -9.61 -25.42 -9.38
N ALA A 181 -8.55 -25.13 -10.14
CA ALA A 181 -8.30 -25.73 -11.45
C ALA A 181 -8.26 -27.26 -11.38
N SER A 182 -7.63 -27.82 -10.33
CA SER A 182 -7.59 -29.28 -10.13
C SER A 182 -8.96 -29.91 -9.77
N ARG A 183 -9.93 -29.12 -9.31
CA ARG A 183 -11.30 -29.60 -9.04
C ARG A 183 -12.16 -29.63 -10.30
N ILE A 184 -11.92 -28.72 -11.23
CA ILE A 184 -12.67 -28.62 -12.50
C ILE A 184 -12.03 -29.45 -13.62
N ALA A 185 -10.76 -29.84 -13.48
CA ALA A 185 -10.10 -30.77 -14.38
C ALA A 185 -10.85 -32.12 -14.36
N ARG A 186 -11.38 -32.54 -15.52
CA ARG A 186 -11.97 -33.86 -15.67
C ARG A 186 -10.88 -34.93 -15.51
N PRO A 187 -11.14 -36.05 -14.81
CA PRO A 187 -10.26 -37.21 -14.86
C PRO A 187 -10.07 -37.60 -16.33
N ASP A 188 -8.84 -37.92 -16.74
CA ASP A 188 -8.69 -38.66 -17.99
C ASP A 188 -9.30 -40.07 -17.80
N GLY A 189 -9.51 -40.81 -18.89
CA GLY A 189 -10.14 -42.14 -18.86
C GLY A 189 -9.43 -43.18 -17.98
N SER A 190 -8.28 -42.85 -17.38
CA SER A 190 -7.58 -43.67 -16.39
C SER A 190 -7.96 -43.38 -14.93
N GLY A 191 -8.81 -42.38 -14.68
CA GLY A 191 -9.16 -41.91 -13.34
C GLY A 191 -8.05 -41.08 -12.67
N ALA A 192 -6.90 -40.92 -13.32
CA ALA A 192 -5.82 -40.06 -12.86
C ALA A 192 -6.07 -38.60 -13.28
N VAL A 193 -5.74 -37.65 -12.40
CA VAL A 193 -5.72 -36.24 -12.75
C VAL A 193 -4.34 -35.97 -13.35
N ALA A 194 -4.31 -35.63 -14.64
CA ALA A 194 -3.10 -35.31 -15.39
C ALA A 194 -2.15 -34.38 -14.61
N GLU A 195 -0.86 -34.71 -14.70
CA GLU A 195 0.33 -34.09 -14.10
C GLU A 195 0.31 -32.56 -13.87
N PRO A 196 1.15 -32.02 -12.95
CA PRO A 196 1.21 -30.60 -12.57
C PRO A 196 1.35 -29.62 -13.74
N GLN A 197 1.98 -30.04 -14.84
CA GLN A 197 2.17 -29.23 -16.05
C GLN A 197 0.83 -28.80 -16.68
N GLY A 198 -0.26 -29.54 -16.47
CA GLY A 198 -1.60 -29.19 -16.95
C GLY A 198 -2.36 -28.16 -16.11
N THR A 199 -2.06 -28.03 -14.82
CA THR A 199 -2.83 -27.13 -13.92
C THR A 199 -2.60 -25.65 -14.22
N TRP A 200 -1.37 -25.24 -14.52
CA TRP A 200 -1.09 -23.86 -14.93
C TRP A 200 -1.71 -23.52 -16.29
N ALA A 201 -1.69 -24.47 -17.23
CA ALA A 201 -2.36 -24.29 -18.51
C ALA A 201 -3.87 -24.09 -18.31
N LEU A 202 -4.50 -24.83 -17.39
CA LEU A 202 -5.91 -24.64 -17.03
C LEU A 202 -6.17 -23.29 -16.36
N VAL A 203 -5.30 -22.84 -15.44
CA VAL A 203 -5.42 -21.51 -14.82
C VAL A 203 -5.32 -20.41 -15.88
N ILE A 204 -4.32 -20.46 -16.75
CA ILE A 204 -4.10 -19.46 -17.81
C ILE A 204 -5.24 -19.48 -18.85
N ARG A 205 -5.73 -20.67 -19.23
CA ARG A 205 -6.91 -20.80 -20.10
C ARG A 205 -8.17 -20.27 -19.42
N GLY A 206 -8.34 -20.53 -18.12
CA GLY A 206 -9.48 -20.08 -17.32
C GLY A 206 -9.58 -18.57 -17.18
N LEU A 207 -8.47 -17.84 -17.28
CA LEU A 207 -8.48 -16.37 -17.36
C LEU A 207 -9.13 -15.84 -18.64
N GLY A 208 -9.33 -16.67 -19.67
CA GLY A 208 -10.00 -16.30 -20.91
C GLY A 208 -9.34 -15.09 -21.59
N ILE A 209 -10.14 -14.07 -21.92
CA ILE A 209 -9.67 -12.82 -22.51
C ILE A 209 -8.94 -11.93 -21.48
N PHE A 210 -9.24 -12.07 -20.18
CA PHE A 210 -8.67 -11.22 -19.13
C PHE A 210 -7.16 -11.38 -18.97
N LYS A 211 -6.58 -12.51 -19.38
CA LYS A 211 -5.11 -12.67 -19.41
C LYS A 211 -4.43 -11.57 -20.23
N TRP A 212 -5.06 -11.13 -21.32
CA TRP A 212 -4.55 -10.05 -22.15
C TRP A 212 -4.74 -8.69 -21.48
N ALA A 213 -5.85 -8.48 -20.77
CA ALA A 213 -6.04 -7.28 -19.97
C ALA A 213 -4.96 -7.17 -18.87
N TYR A 214 -4.61 -8.27 -18.19
CA TYR A 214 -3.51 -8.29 -17.22
C TYR A 214 -2.15 -8.00 -17.87
N VAL A 215 -1.88 -8.56 -19.06
CA VAL A 215 -0.65 -8.28 -19.81
C VAL A 215 -0.57 -6.81 -20.21
N LEU A 216 -1.66 -6.24 -20.74
CA LEU A 216 -1.73 -4.82 -21.11
C LEU A 216 -1.55 -3.92 -19.89
N LEU A 217 -2.17 -4.27 -18.76
CA LEU A 217 -1.99 -3.55 -17.50
C LEU A 217 -0.51 -3.57 -17.06
N ALA A 218 0.13 -4.73 -17.08
CA ALA A 218 1.54 -4.87 -16.73
C ALA A 218 2.45 -4.06 -17.66
N LEU A 219 2.22 -4.15 -18.98
CA LEU A 219 2.96 -3.35 -19.97
C LEU A 219 2.73 -1.85 -19.78
N GLY A 220 1.50 -1.42 -19.49
CA GLY A 220 1.17 -0.03 -19.20
C GLY A 220 1.89 0.50 -17.96
N ILE A 221 1.94 -0.30 -16.89
CA ILE A 221 2.71 0.03 -15.68
C ILE A 221 4.22 0.14 -16.00
N CYS A 222 4.79 -0.82 -16.72
CA CYS A 222 6.19 -0.77 -17.14
C CYS A 222 6.49 0.45 -18.02
N ALA A 223 5.61 0.77 -18.96
CA ALA A 223 5.75 1.95 -19.81
C ALA A 223 5.70 3.26 -19.02
N MET A 224 4.78 3.38 -18.04
CA MET A 224 4.73 4.55 -17.16
C MET A 224 5.99 4.69 -16.31
N ILE A 225 6.53 3.59 -15.77
CA ILE A 225 7.78 3.60 -15.01
C ILE A 225 8.94 4.02 -15.89
N ALA A 226 9.06 3.45 -17.10
CA ALA A 226 10.10 3.82 -18.05
C ALA A 226 9.98 5.29 -18.45
N TYR A 227 8.78 5.76 -18.80
CA TYR A 227 8.55 7.17 -19.14
C TYR A 227 9.02 8.11 -18.03
N ARG A 228 8.68 7.83 -16.76
CA ARG A 228 9.12 8.63 -15.62
C ARG A 228 10.62 8.54 -15.31
N ALA A 229 11.30 7.48 -15.75
CA ALA A 229 12.73 7.33 -15.57
C ALA A 229 13.55 8.08 -16.64
N PHE A 230 12.93 8.38 -17.79
CA PHE A 230 13.60 8.99 -18.96
C PHE A 230 13.05 10.37 -19.36
N ALA A 231 12.03 10.88 -18.68
CA ALA A 231 11.46 12.23 -18.85
C ALA A 231 11.82 13.11 -17.64
#